data_AF-A0A3D2J8R8-F1
#
_entry.id   AF-A0A3D2J8R8-F1
#
_cell.length_a   1.000
_cell.length_b   1.000
_cell.length_c   1.000
_cell.angle_alpha   90.00
_cell.angle_beta   90.00
_cell.angle_gamma   90.00
#
_symmetry.space_group_name_H-M   'P 1'
#
loop_
_entity.id
_entity.type
_entity.pdbx_description
1 polymer ?
#
loop_
_entity_poly.entity_id
_entity_poly.type
_entity_poly.pdbx_seq_one_letter_code
_entity_poly.pdbx_strand_id
1 'polypeptide(L)'
;RACRQIVEETARRGITCVLTTTIESGVSVAATLKLASTLPEITLACGLGTLPLLVDDLICEHLSIKNGSMNVLDSPGWGVTLDEGAMHKYS
;
A
#
# COMPACT_ATOMS: atom_id res chain seq x y z
N ARG A 1 8.14 -10.75 -3.00
CA ARG A 1 8.09 -12.23 -3.18
C ARG A 1 7.49 -12.93 -1.97
N ALA A 2 7.99 -12.70 -0.75
CA ALA A 2 7.48 -13.31 0.48
C ALA A 2 5.95 -13.13 0.69
N CYS A 3 5.42 -11.91 0.54
CA CYS A 3 3.98 -11.68 0.74
C CYS A 3 3.09 -12.51 -0.19
N ARG A 4 3.45 -12.61 -1.49
CA ARG A 4 2.72 -13.46 -2.45
C ARG A 4 2.71 -14.92 -2.02
N GLN A 5 3.86 -15.45 -1.60
CA GLN A 5 3.97 -16.84 -1.14
C GLN A 5 3.10 -17.12 0.10
N ILE A 6 3.01 -16.16 1.03
CA ILE A 6 2.13 -16.26 2.19
C ILE A 6 0.65 -16.30 1.75
N VAL A 7 0.26 -15.42 0.83
CA VAL A 7 -1.11 -15.36 0.31
C VAL A 7 -1.48 -16.65 -0.44
N GLU A 8 -0.59 -17.16 -1.30
CA GLU A 8 -0.80 -18.42 -2.01
C GLU A 8 -0.94 -19.62 -1.06
N GLU A 9 -0.09 -19.70 -0.02
CA GLU A 9 -0.14 -20.82 0.94
C GLU A 9 -1.38 -20.75 1.84
N THR A 10 -1.80 -19.55 2.24
CA THR A 10 -3.03 -19.37 3.03
C THR A 10 -4.28 -19.70 2.23
N ALA A 11 -4.33 -19.30 0.95
CA ALA A 11 -5.39 -19.69 0.03
C ALA A 11 -5.47 -21.21 -0.14
N ARG A 12 -4.32 -21.89 -0.27
CA ARG A 12 -4.24 -23.37 -0.33
C ARG A 12 -4.82 -24.07 0.90
N ARG A 13 -4.85 -23.38 2.05
CA ARG A 13 -5.40 -23.87 3.33
C ARG A 13 -6.83 -23.41 3.59
N GLY A 14 -7.45 -22.66 2.66
CA GLY A 14 -8.76 -22.06 2.87
C GLY A 14 -8.77 -20.96 3.93
N ILE A 15 -7.61 -20.33 4.20
CA ILE A 15 -7.46 -19.23 5.14
C ILE A 15 -7.47 -17.91 4.37
N THR A 16 -8.35 -17.00 4.76
CA THR A 16 -8.40 -15.65 4.20
C THR A 16 -7.37 -14.74 4.87
N CYS A 17 -6.74 -13.87 4.07
CA CYS A 17 -5.79 -12.87 4.55
C CYS A 17 -6.24 -11.45 4.20
N VAL A 18 -5.72 -10.49 4.97
CA VAL A 18 -5.78 -9.06 4.67
C VAL A 18 -4.36 -8.52 4.52
N LEU A 19 -4.18 -7.55 3.63
CA LEU A 19 -2.98 -6.73 3.60
C LEU A 19 -3.21 -5.49 4.45
N THR A 20 -2.24 -5.12 5.28
CA THR A 20 -2.34 -3.99 6.21
C THR A 20 -1.01 -3.28 6.34
N THR A 21 -1.05 -2.01 6.71
CA THR A 21 0.11 -1.24 7.14
C THR A 21 0.10 -1.01 8.66
N THR A 22 1.25 -0.69 9.23
CA THR A 22 1.40 -0.34 10.67
C THR A 22 1.83 1.12 10.83
N ILE A 23 1.12 2.04 10.16
CA ILE A 23 1.48 3.46 10.03
C ILE A 23 2.81 3.63 9.28
N GLU A 24 2.75 3.37 7.98
CA GLU A 24 3.89 3.48 7.08
C GLU A 24 3.72 4.67 6.13
N SER A 25 4.82 5.13 5.52
CA SER A 25 4.77 6.20 4.51
C SER A 25 4.07 5.76 3.22
N GLY A 26 3.75 6.73 2.38
CA GLY A 26 3.13 6.54 1.07
C GLY A 26 3.91 5.61 0.17
N VAL A 27 5.24 5.50 0.34
CA VAL A 27 6.06 4.52 -0.38
C VAL A 27 5.59 3.08 -0.11
N SER A 28 5.42 2.71 1.17
CA SER A 28 4.98 1.36 1.55
C SER A 28 3.52 1.13 1.18
N VAL A 29 2.67 2.15 1.36
CA VAL A 29 1.25 2.08 1.00
C VAL A 29 1.08 1.87 -0.51
N ALA A 30 1.79 2.62 -1.35
CA ALA A 30 1.74 2.46 -2.81
C ALA A 30 2.21 1.05 -3.24
N ALA A 31 3.31 0.57 -2.66
CA ALA A 31 3.84 -0.76 -2.95
C ALA A 31 2.84 -1.87 -2.55
N THR A 32 2.24 -1.76 -1.37
CA THR A 32 1.26 -2.71 -0.87
C THR A 32 -0.04 -2.66 -1.67
N LEU A 33 -0.47 -1.47 -2.09
CA LEU A 33 -1.65 -1.30 -2.94
C LEU A 33 -1.46 -1.93 -4.33
N LYS A 34 -0.29 -1.71 -4.96
CA LYS A 34 0.06 -2.38 -6.23
C LYS A 34 0.16 -3.90 -6.05
N LEU A 35 0.67 -4.38 -4.91
CA LEU A 35 0.67 -5.81 -4.61
C LEU A 35 -0.76 -6.35 -4.49
N ALA A 36 -1.62 -5.70 -3.70
CA ALA A 36 -3.01 -6.07 -3.49
C ALA A 36 -3.77 -6.19 -4.82
N SER A 37 -3.57 -5.25 -5.75
CA SER A 37 -4.22 -5.28 -7.06
C SER A 37 -3.80 -6.45 -7.96
N THR A 38 -2.74 -7.19 -7.60
CA THR A 38 -2.25 -8.36 -8.35
C THR A 38 -2.57 -9.70 -7.70
N LEU A 39 -3.23 -9.70 -6.54
CA LEU A 39 -3.50 -10.91 -5.75
C LEU A 39 -5.02 -11.15 -5.64
N PRO A 40 -5.61 -11.96 -6.54
CA PRO A 40 -7.05 -12.21 -6.55
C PRO A 40 -7.56 -12.92 -5.27
N GLU A 41 -6.68 -13.53 -4.49
CA GLU A 41 -7.00 -14.17 -3.21
C GLU A 41 -7.30 -13.13 -2.10
N ILE A 42 -6.86 -11.88 -2.25
CA ILE A 42 -7.18 -10.79 -1.34
C ILE A 42 -8.57 -10.25 -1.67
N THR A 43 -9.57 -10.78 -0.97
CA THR A 43 -10.99 -10.48 -1.19
C THR A 43 -11.61 -9.57 -0.12
N LEU A 44 -10.94 -9.45 1.04
CA LEU A 44 -11.35 -8.56 2.12
C LEU A 44 -10.74 -7.16 1.95
N ALA A 45 -11.37 -6.17 2.60
CA ALA A 45 -10.85 -4.82 2.64
C ALA A 45 -9.43 -4.79 3.26
N CYS A 46 -8.53 -4.05 2.61
CA CYS A 46 -7.15 -3.89 3.10
C CYS A 46 -7.05 -2.78 4.16
N GLY A 47 -6.16 -2.95 5.12
CA GLY A 47 -5.86 -1.99 6.18
C GLY A 47 -4.77 -0.98 5.79
N LEU A 48 -4.96 -0.24 4.69
CA LEU A 48 -3.94 0.68 4.15
C LEU A 48 -4.17 2.16 4.49
N GLY A 49 -5.27 2.47 5.19
CA GLY A 49 -5.74 3.84 5.39
C GLY A 49 -5.09 4.61 6.53
N THR A 50 -3.79 4.42 6.76
CA THR A 50 -3.07 5.01 7.89
C THR A 50 -2.36 6.34 7.56
N LEU A 51 -2.22 6.70 6.28
CA LEU A 51 -1.57 7.96 5.86
C LEU A 51 -2.14 9.22 6.51
N PRO A 52 -3.47 9.37 6.72
CA PRO A 52 -4.00 10.55 7.40
C PRO A 52 -3.59 10.72 8.86
N LEU A 53 -2.92 9.71 9.46
CA LEU A 53 -2.35 9.80 10.81
C LEU A 53 -0.97 10.46 10.83
N LEU A 54 -0.33 10.61 9.66
CA LEU A 54 0.96 11.30 9.50
C LEU A 54 0.72 12.80 9.26
N VAL A 55 1.70 13.63 9.66
CA VAL A 55 1.63 15.09 9.43
C VAL A 55 1.81 15.48 7.97
N ASP A 56 2.64 14.75 7.24
CA ASP A 56 2.89 14.80 5.79
C ASP A 56 3.51 13.44 5.35
N ASP A 57 3.96 13.34 4.10
CA ASP A 57 4.45 12.09 3.49
C ASP A 57 5.79 12.29 2.75
N LEU A 58 6.44 11.20 2.36
CA LEU A 58 7.71 11.17 1.63
C LEU A 58 7.54 11.08 0.11
N ILE A 59 6.29 11.03 -0.38
CA ILE A 59 5.95 10.97 -1.81
C ILE A 59 5.13 12.19 -2.22
N CYS A 60 5.25 12.57 -3.50
CA CYS A 60 4.48 13.67 -4.08
C CYS A 60 3.03 13.26 -4.39
N GLU A 61 2.75 11.97 -4.56
CA GLU A 61 1.44 11.48 -4.96
C GLU A 61 0.46 11.40 -3.77
N HIS A 62 -0.79 11.80 -4.02
CA HIS A 62 -1.85 11.73 -3.02
C HIS A 62 -2.66 10.44 -3.13
N LEU A 63 -2.41 9.51 -2.21
CA LEU A 63 -3.16 8.26 -2.06
C LEU A 63 -4.45 8.48 -1.27
N SER A 64 -5.42 9.16 -1.88
CA SER A 64 -6.70 9.49 -1.22
C SER A 64 -7.63 8.28 -1.10
N ILE A 65 -8.29 8.14 0.05
CA ILE A 65 -9.38 7.18 0.25
C ILE A 65 -10.70 7.86 -0.10
N LYS A 66 -11.45 7.30 -1.04
CA LYS A 66 -12.78 7.77 -1.45
C LYS A 66 -13.76 6.60 -1.39
N ASN A 67 -14.86 6.77 -0.66
CA ASN A 67 -15.88 5.73 -0.49
C ASN A 67 -15.30 4.37 -0.06
N GLY A 68 -14.35 4.37 0.88
CA GLY A 68 -13.69 3.16 1.37
C GLY A 68 -12.70 2.50 0.40
N SER A 69 -12.38 3.15 -0.72
CA SER A 69 -11.48 2.64 -1.76
C SER A 69 -10.30 3.57 -2.01
N MET A 70 -9.16 3.00 -2.41
CA MET A 70 -7.95 3.74 -2.80
C MET A 70 -7.53 3.31 -4.20
N ASN A 71 -7.16 4.27 -5.05
CA ASN A 71 -6.77 4.00 -6.43
C ASN A 71 -5.30 3.57 -6.52
N VAL A 72 -5.03 2.53 -7.30
CA VAL A 72 -3.67 2.11 -7.65
C VAL A 72 -3.04 3.15 -8.56
N LEU A 73 -1.79 3.54 -8.28
CA LEU A 73 -1.03 4.44 -9.15
C LEU A 73 -0.63 3.72 -10.45
N ASP A 74 -0.94 4.33 -11.59
CA ASP A 74 -0.74 3.78 -12.94
C ASP A 74 0.61 4.16 -13.56
N SER A 75 1.38 5.00 -12.89
CA SER A 75 2.70 5.44 -13.35
C SER A 75 3.73 4.28 -13.36
N PRO A 76 4.73 4.32 -14.25
CA PRO A 76 5.76 3.27 -14.36
C PRO A 76 6.55 3.04 -13.06
N GLY A 77 7.15 1.85 -12.96
CA GLY A 77 7.90 1.46 -11.76
C GLY A 77 7.00 1.37 -10.53
N TRP A 78 7.44 1.97 -9.42
CA TRP A 78 6.66 2.05 -8.19
C TRP A 78 5.46 3.00 -8.29
N GLY A 79 5.42 3.85 -9.33
CA GLY A 79 4.37 4.84 -9.53
C GLY A 79 4.39 5.98 -8.52
N VAL A 80 5.50 6.17 -7.79
CA VAL A 80 5.69 7.25 -6.82
C VAL A 80 6.94 8.06 -7.16
N THR A 81 6.90 9.34 -6.81
CA THR A 81 7.99 10.31 -6.87
C THR A 81 8.32 10.74 -5.45
N LEU A 82 9.59 10.70 -5.05
CA LEU A 82 9.99 11.14 -3.71
C LEU A 82 9.89 12.66 -3.58
N ASP A 83 9.36 13.12 -2.44
CA ASP A 83 9.44 14.52 -2.05
C ASP A 83 10.80 14.76 -1.39
N GLU A 84 11.76 15.30 -2.15
CA GLU A 84 13.11 15.61 -1.67
C GLU A 84 13.10 16.60 -0.48
N GLY A 85 12.12 17.50 -0.42
CA GLY A 85 11.97 18.44 0.69
C GLY A 85 11.56 17.72 1.97
N ALA A 86 10.58 16.81 1.88
CA ALA A 86 10.17 15.96 3.00
C ALA A 86 11.29 14.99 3.41
N MET A 87 11.98 14.39 2.45
CA MET A 87 13.13 13.52 2.71
C MET A 87 14.23 14.26 3.48
N HIS A 88 14.56 15.49 3.10
CA HIS A 88 15.53 16.31 3.82
C HIS A 88 15.05 16.72 5.23
N LYS A 89 13.75 16.98 5.37
CA LYS A 89 13.14 17.37 6.66
C LYS A 89 13.14 16.25 7.70
N TYR A 90 13.03 14.99 7.26
CA TYR A 90 12.89 13.82 8.14
C TYR A 90 14.09 12.87 8.18
N SER A 91 15.19 13.22 7.51
CA SER A 91 16.46 12.48 7.58
C SER A 91 17.22 12.71 8.87
#